data_AF-A0A4T0PLK0-F1
#
_entry.id   AF-A0A4T0PLK0-F1
#
_cell.length_a   1.000
_cell.length_b   1.000
_cell.length_c   1.000
_cell.angle_alpha   90.00
_cell.angle_beta   90.00
_cell.angle_gamma   90.00
#
_symmetry.space_group_name_H-M   'P 1'
#
loop_
_entity.id
_entity.type
_entity.pdbx_description
1 polymer ?
#
loop_
_entity_poly.entity_id
_entity_poly.type
_entity_poly.pdbx_seq_one_letter_code
_entity_poly.pdbx_strand_id
1 'polypeptide(L)'
;MLDRFYIFSPEQLNEVAQNALARQSDTRGVIDDIVRQLKVSHPGRTINTREEWVFNNAGGAMGSMYIIHASITEYLIIFGTALGTEGHTGRHTADDYFHILEGEQWAYEADSLTKEVYPAGSVHHLQRGVVKQYRMPDTCWAMEYARGWIPPMLPFGYADTFFSTLDIQTLWHTSVITGREIIANLLHASLFKQSAYDGVRQALNKGVRHIDTAQIYGNEDSVGQALKDSGVSRSELFIATKYGGGRDVRSEFNDSLRKLQLEYLDLYIVHWPKVVEQSGGLAATWSEFEKLKSEGLVKHIGVSNFDNNDLDELLKTAKEYPEVNQIELGPTCWKKVEHIYKRNAELGIVVEAYGALAALTSPKSDLDNLFSQLGEKYGLSKGAIILLWLKSHKIVAVTTTSKDERFEEYNKVYASTLEEVDGEAISKLGKQYLDIVTSMTSDWSLNYLNNAAEQAKSDPPGYIPNQPLRKSRRNNTLEQTHEANKKSLELSAIKHNKAWETAIAPGKAMFTTAFMMYMSGSSIQIFSISIVFMTIWNALKSLTKINTTFKPFQISNAPPGATLTHAELDFTPQKLAFVACQVAALALGLYKADTMGLLPSRPSDWIEFWRSDMLTTFTPGSVHPLY
;
A
#
# COMPACT_ATOMS: atom_id res chain seq x y z
N MET A 1 -10.97 -11.07 10.10
CA MET A 1 -9.67 -10.39 9.86
C MET A 1 -9.43 -10.13 8.36
N LEU A 2 -10.01 -10.92 7.45
CA LEU A 2 -9.98 -10.65 6.00
C LEU A 2 -10.97 -9.55 5.59
N ASP A 3 -12.07 -9.37 6.33
CA ASP A 3 -13.16 -8.44 5.97
C ASP A 3 -12.73 -6.97 5.88
N ARG A 4 -11.67 -6.59 6.59
CA ARG A 4 -11.07 -5.24 6.51
C ARG A 4 -10.47 -4.89 5.14
N PHE A 5 -10.29 -5.88 4.26
CA PHE A 5 -9.71 -5.71 2.92
C PHE A 5 -10.77 -5.67 1.82
N TYR A 6 -12.05 -5.84 2.17
CA TYR A 6 -13.18 -5.72 1.25
C TYR A 6 -13.90 -4.40 1.49
N ILE A 7 -14.34 -3.78 0.40
CA ILE A 7 -15.11 -2.55 0.37
C ILE A 7 -16.58 -2.88 0.51
N PHE A 8 -17.03 -3.96 -0.12
CA PHE A 8 -18.44 -4.37 -0.10
C PHE A 8 -18.66 -5.53 0.87
N SER A 9 -19.87 -5.63 1.40
CA SER A 9 -20.34 -6.84 2.08
C SER A 9 -21.43 -7.55 1.26
N PRO A 10 -21.49 -8.90 1.27
CA PRO A 10 -22.56 -9.63 0.60
C PRO A 10 -23.97 -9.21 1.05
N GLU A 11 -24.15 -8.90 2.33
CA GLU A 11 -25.43 -8.49 2.89
C GLU A 11 -25.86 -7.13 2.34
N GLN A 12 -24.94 -6.17 2.26
CA GLN A 12 -25.19 -4.84 1.71
C GLN A 12 -25.51 -4.93 0.21
N LEU A 13 -24.74 -5.72 -0.55
CA LEU A 13 -24.98 -5.90 -1.99
C LEU A 13 -26.32 -6.57 -2.26
N ASN A 14 -26.71 -7.55 -1.43
CA ASN A 14 -28.04 -8.13 -1.50
C ASN A 14 -29.13 -7.08 -1.26
N GLU A 15 -28.99 -6.25 -0.22
CA GLU A 15 -29.96 -5.19 0.06
C GLU A 15 -30.06 -4.18 -1.10
N VAL A 16 -28.93 -3.76 -1.67
CA VAL A 16 -28.89 -2.87 -2.85
C VAL A 16 -29.61 -3.49 -4.05
N ALA A 17 -29.37 -4.78 -4.32
CA ALA A 17 -30.04 -5.49 -5.41
C ALA A 17 -31.56 -5.59 -5.18
N GLN A 18 -32.00 -6.00 -3.98
CA GLN A 18 -33.43 -6.09 -3.66
C GLN A 18 -34.12 -4.72 -3.74
N ASN A 19 -33.48 -3.66 -3.24
CA ASN A 19 -34.01 -2.30 -3.29
C ASN A 19 -34.16 -1.81 -4.73
N ALA A 20 -33.19 -2.11 -5.61
CA ALA A 20 -33.26 -1.74 -7.01
C ALA A 20 -34.39 -2.50 -7.75
N LEU A 21 -34.50 -3.80 -7.52
CA LEU A 21 -35.56 -4.65 -8.06
C LEU A 21 -36.97 -4.20 -7.60
N ALA A 22 -37.09 -3.70 -6.37
CA ALA A 22 -38.36 -3.19 -5.86
C ALA A 22 -38.77 -1.83 -6.45
N ARG A 23 -37.81 -1.02 -6.90
CA ARG A 23 -38.04 0.36 -7.38
C ARG A 23 -38.18 0.48 -8.89
N GLN A 24 -37.59 -0.45 -9.63
CA GLN A 24 -37.43 -0.36 -11.08
C GLN A 24 -38.14 -1.52 -11.76
N SER A 25 -38.74 -1.26 -12.92
CA SER A 25 -39.51 -2.25 -13.67
C SER A 25 -38.75 -2.89 -14.82
N ASP A 26 -37.61 -2.31 -15.21
CA ASP A 26 -36.76 -2.78 -16.30
C ASP A 26 -35.32 -2.96 -15.83
N THR A 27 -34.62 -3.91 -16.45
CA THR A 27 -33.27 -4.33 -16.06
C THR A 27 -32.25 -3.21 -16.13
N ARG A 28 -32.43 -2.28 -17.08
CA ARG A 28 -31.52 -1.16 -17.21
C ARG A 28 -31.69 -0.17 -16.05
N GLY A 29 -32.93 0.17 -15.71
CA GLY A 29 -33.26 0.94 -14.52
C GLY A 29 -32.71 0.30 -13.25
N VAL A 30 -32.82 -1.03 -13.11
CA VAL A 30 -32.25 -1.79 -11.96
C VAL A 30 -30.73 -1.58 -11.88
N ILE A 31 -29.99 -1.79 -12.97
CA ILE A 31 -28.54 -1.61 -13.00
C ILE A 31 -28.14 -0.17 -12.66
N ASP A 32 -28.80 0.81 -13.27
CA ASP A 32 -28.51 2.23 -13.06
C ASP A 32 -28.80 2.64 -11.59
N ASP A 33 -29.84 2.08 -10.96
CA ASP A 33 -30.14 2.33 -9.55
C ASP A 33 -29.12 1.66 -8.62
N ILE A 34 -28.66 0.44 -8.93
CA ILE A 34 -27.58 -0.23 -8.20
C ILE A 34 -26.32 0.64 -8.21
N VAL A 35 -25.86 1.06 -9.40
CA VAL A 35 -24.64 1.88 -9.54
C VAL A 35 -24.78 3.22 -8.81
N ARG A 36 -25.97 3.84 -8.88
CA ARG A 36 -26.29 5.08 -8.14
C ARG A 36 -26.22 4.87 -6.63
N GLN A 37 -26.87 3.83 -6.11
CA GLN A 37 -26.87 3.50 -4.69
C GLN A 37 -25.45 3.24 -4.19
N LEU A 38 -24.64 2.47 -4.94
CA LEU A 38 -23.25 2.17 -4.60
C LEU A 38 -22.37 3.42 -4.55
N LYS A 39 -22.54 4.33 -5.52
CA LYS A 39 -21.82 5.61 -5.54
C LYS A 39 -22.16 6.49 -4.34
N VAL A 40 -23.42 6.50 -3.92
CA VAL A 40 -23.89 7.28 -2.77
C VAL A 40 -23.41 6.66 -1.45
N SER A 41 -23.46 5.33 -1.32
CA SER A 41 -23.08 4.63 -0.09
C SER A 41 -21.56 4.53 0.11
N HIS A 42 -20.77 4.68 -0.96
CA HIS A 42 -19.30 4.60 -0.91
C HIS A 42 -18.63 5.87 -1.47
N PRO A 43 -18.87 7.05 -0.85
CA PRO A 43 -18.29 8.30 -1.32
C PRO A 43 -16.75 8.24 -1.29
N GLY A 44 -16.13 8.71 -2.36
CA GLY A 44 -14.68 8.65 -2.57
C GLY A 44 -14.22 7.42 -3.35
N ARG A 45 -14.81 6.23 -3.10
CA ARG A 45 -14.36 4.98 -3.75
C ARG A 45 -14.56 5.01 -5.27
N THR A 46 -13.72 4.26 -5.98
CA THR A 46 -13.82 4.14 -7.43
C THR A 46 -14.96 3.20 -7.78
N ILE A 47 -16.13 3.79 -8.00
CA ILE A 47 -17.29 3.18 -8.65
C ILE A 47 -17.28 3.66 -10.10
N ASN A 48 -17.09 2.74 -11.04
CA ASN A 48 -17.08 3.06 -12.45
C ASN A 48 -18.50 3.39 -12.91
N THR A 49 -18.80 4.67 -13.18
CA THR A 49 -20.09 5.11 -13.73
C THR A 49 -20.05 5.38 -15.23
N ARG A 50 -19.04 4.88 -15.94
CA ARG A 50 -18.88 5.11 -17.39
C ARG A 50 -19.63 4.11 -18.25
N GLU A 51 -20.18 3.05 -17.64
CA GLU A 51 -20.99 2.03 -18.33
C GLU A 51 -20.27 1.41 -19.53
N GLU A 52 -18.98 1.09 -19.35
CA GLU A 52 -18.16 0.50 -20.40
C GLU A 52 -18.44 -1.01 -20.49
N TRP A 53 -19.37 -1.35 -21.39
CA TRP A 53 -19.75 -2.74 -21.68
C TRP A 53 -18.74 -3.42 -22.60
N VAL A 54 -18.39 -4.66 -22.27
CA VAL A 54 -17.52 -5.53 -23.07
C VAL A 54 -18.12 -6.93 -23.17
N PHE A 55 -17.82 -7.67 -24.23
CA PHE A 55 -18.10 -9.10 -24.23
C PHE A 55 -17.12 -9.82 -23.31
N ASN A 56 -17.59 -10.86 -22.64
CA ASN A 56 -16.74 -11.76 -21.87
C ASN A 56 -17.08 -13.21 -22.23
N ASN A 57 -16.03 -14.01 -22.41
CA ASN A 57 -16.14 -15.46 -22.58
C ASN A 57 -15.21 -16.11 -21.56
N ALA A 58 -15.78 -16.86 -20.63
CA ALA A 58 -15.04 -17.49 -19.55
C ALA A 58 -15.65 -18.85 -19.19
N GLY A 59 -14.85 -19.91 -19.28
CA GLY A 59 -15.30 -21.26 -18.97
C GLY A 59 -16.37 -21.77 -19.94
N GLY A 60 -16.33 -21.29 -21.18
CA GLY A 60 -17.32 -21.58 -22.22
C GLY A 60 -18.60 -20.75 -22.16
N ALA A 61 -18.83 -19.99 -21.09
CA ALA A 61 -19.99 -19.11 -20.98
C ALA A 61 -19.69 -17.74 -21.59
N MET A 62 -20.48 -17.36 -22.60
CA MET A 62 -20.42 -16.07 -23.25
C MET A 62 -21.50 -15.13 -22.71
N GLY A 63 -21.16 -13.87 -22.47
CA GLY A 63 -22.09 -12.83 -22.05
C GLY A 63 -21.54 -11.42 -22.25
N SER A 64 -22.33 -10.43 -21.88
CA SER A 64 -21.93 -9.03 -21.75
C SER A 64 -21.58 -8.74 -20.29
N MET A 65 -20.50 -7.99 -20.12
CA MET A 65 -19.95 -7.63 -18.82
C MET A 65 -19.79 -6.11 -18.70
N TYR A 66 -20.16 -5.57 -17.55
CA TYR A 66 -19.87 -4.19 -17.15
C TYR A 66 -19.18 -4.19 -15.79
N ILE A 67 -17.94 -3.70 -15.76
CA ILE A 67 -17.14 -3.63 -14.55
C ILE A 67 -17.51 -2.38 -13.75
N ILE A 68 -18.18 -2.57 -12.62
CA ILE A 68 -18.53 -1.50 -11.66
C ILE A 68 -17.32 -1.20 -10.76
N HIS A 69 -16.63 -2.24 -10.31
CA HIS A 69 -15.46 -2.13 -9.43
C HIS A 69 -14.49 -3.29 -9.66
N ALA A 70 -13.19 -3.03 -9.59
CA ALA A 70 -12.17 -4.07 -9.55
C ALA A 70 -10.97 -3.67 -8.68
N SER A 71 -10.50 -4.59 -7.84
CA SER A 71 -9.30 -4.46 -7.01
C SER A 71 -8.51 -5.77 -6.98
N ILE A 72 -7.45 -5.83 -6.16
CA ILE A 72 -6.69 -7.08 -5.96
C ILE A 72 -7.48 -8.10 -5.11
N THR A 73 -8.43 -7.61 -4.30
CA THR A 73 -9.14 -8.39 -3.28
C THR A 73 -10.61 -8.64 -3.60
N GLU A 74 -11.21 -7.89 -4.51
CA GLU A 74 -12.60 -8.10 -4.92
C GLU A 74 -12.89 -7.48 -6.30
N TYR A 75 -13.96 -7.93 -6.95
CA TYR A 75 -14.58 -7.23 -8.07
C TYR A 75 -16.10 -7.24 -7.94
N LEU A 76 -16.73 -6.25 -8.55
CA LEU A 76 -18.18 -6.16 -8.71
C LEU A 76 -18.47 -5.84 -10.17
N ILE A 77 -19.23 -6.71 -10.82
CA ILE A 77 -19.58 -6.57 -12.24
C ILE A 77 -21.08 -6.82 -12.43
N ILE A 78 -21.61 -6.31 -13.53
CA ILE A 78 -22.84 -6.87 -14.11
C ILE A 78 -22.41 -7.85 -15.18
N PHE A 79 -22.91 -9.08 -15.12
CA PHE A 79 -22.72 -10.09 -16.14
C PHE A 79 -24.07 -10.67 -16.56
N GLY A 80 -24.27 -10.87 -17.86
CA GLY A 80 -25.51 -11.45 -18.34
C GLY A 80 -25.54 -11.65 -19.85
N THR A 81 -26.68 -12.13 -20.32
CA THR A 81 -26.93 -12.43 -21.72
C THR A 81 -28.39 -12.20 -22.04
N ALA A 82 -28.68 -11.75 -23.26
CA ALA A 82 -30.04 -11.66 -23.80
C ALA A 82 -30.43 -12.93 -24.60
N LEU A 83 -29.53 -13.89 -24.75
CA LEU A 83 -29.69 -15.06 -25.63
C LEU A 83 -29.58 -16.41 -24.90
N GLY A 84 -29.20 -16.38 -23.62
CA GLY A 84 -28.79 -17.56 -22.87
C GLY A 84 -27.30 -17.89 -23.01
N THR A 85 -26.78 -18.67 -22.07
CA THR A 85 -25.38 -19.11 -22.00
C THR A 85 -25.24 -20.32 -21.07
N GLU A 86 -24.20 -21.13 -21.25
CA GLU A 86 -23.85 -22.20 -20.30
C GLU A 86 -22.35 -22.38 -20.23
N GLY A 87 -21.87 -22.86 -19.10
CA GLY A 87 -20.44 -23.03 -18.91
C GLY A 87 -20.08 -23.67 -17.58
N HIS A 88 -18.78 -23.67 -17.34
CA HIS A 88 -18.17 -24.28 -16.18
C HIS A 88 -17.64 -23.19 -15.25
N THR A 89 -18.02 -23.20 -13.98
CA THR A 89 -17.70 -22.09 -13.05
C THR A 89 -16.22 -21.97 -12.72
N GLY A 90 -15.39 -22.96 -13.05
CA GLY A 90 -13.96 -22.97 -12.73
C GLY A 90 -13.66 -23.22 -11.26
N ARG A 91 -12.38 -23.30 -10.90
CA ARG A 91 -11.91 -23.47 -9.51
C ARG A 91 -11.15 -22.23 -9.09
N HIS A 92 -11.78 -21.41 -8.27
CA HIS A 92 -11.28 -20.07 -7.94
C HIS A 92 -10.78 -19.93 -6.51
N THR A 93 -9.97 -18.89 -6.30
CA THR A 93 -9.40 -18.47 -5.01
C THR A 93 -10.24 -17.41 -4.29
N ALA A 94 -11.47 -17.18 -4.77
CA ALA A 94 -12.45 -16.25 -4.23
C ALA A 94 -13.81 -16.92 -4.08
N ASP A 95 -14.61 -16.40 -3.15
CA ASP A 95 -16.04 -16.67 -3.07
C ASP A 95 -16.77 -15.75 -4.04
N ASP A 96 -17.78 -16.26 -4.74
CA ASP A 96 -18.49 -15.55 -5.80
C ASP A 96 -20.01 -15.57 -5.58
N TYR A 97 -20.65 -14.42 -5.72
CA TYR A 97 -22.05 -14.19 -5.40
C TYR A 97 -22.77 -13.61 -6.62
N PHE A 98 -23.62 -14.42 -7.24
CA PHE A 98 -24.47 -14.00 -8.36
C PHE A 98 -25.83 -13.57 -7.83
N HIS A 99 -26.05 -12.27 -7.71
CA HIS A 99 -27.36 -11.70 -7.43
C HIS A 99 -28.17 -11.63 -8.74
N ILE A 100 -29.15 -12.51 -8.90
CA ILE A 100 -29.94 -12.60 -10.13
C ILE A 100 -30.90 -11.41 -10.19
N LEU A 101 -30.74 -10.55 -11.20
CA LEU A 101 -31.54 -9.32 -11.39
C LEU A 101 -32.72 -9.57 -12.34
N GLU A 102 -32.48 -10.34 -13.41
CA GLU A 102 -33.51 -10.72 -14.38
C GLU A 102 -33.28 -12.18 -14.79
N GLY A 103 -34.36 -12.90 -15.08
CA GLY A 103 -34.29 -14.27 -15.58
C GLY A 103 -34.03 -15.31 -14.48
N GLU A 104 -33.39 -16.41 -14.87
CA GLU A 104 -33.01 -17.50 -13.97
C GLU A 104 -31.61 -18.03 -14.29
N GLN A 105 -30.87 -18.44 -13.27
CA GLN A 105 -29.64 -19.22 -13.41
C GLN A 105 -29.88 -20.63 -12.87
N TRP A 106 -29.41 -21.64 -13.60
CA TRP A 106 -29.42 -23.03 -13.17
C TRP A 106 -27.98 -23.47 -12.88
N ALA A 107 -27.79 -24.31 -11.88
CA ALA A 107 -26.49 -24.89 -11.56
C ALA A 107 -26.64 -26.33 -11.09
N TYR A 108 -25.58 -27.13 -11.19
CA TYR A 108 -25.52 -28.43 -10.53
C TYR A 108 -24.07 -28.85 -10.27
N GLU A 109 -23.89 -29.67 -9.24
CA GLU A 109 -22.61 -30.28 -8.85
C GLU A 109 -22.39 -31.60 -9.59
N ALA A 110 -21.14 -31.99 -9.79
CA ALA A 110 -20.80 -33.17 -10.61
C ALA A 110 -21.41 -34.49 -10.11
N ASP A 111 -21.70 -34.59 -8.81
CA ASP A 111 -22.32 -35.74 -8.16
C ASP A 111 -23.84 -35.57 -7.92
N SER A 112 -24.43 -34.44 -8.31
CA SER A 112 -25.87 -34.19 -8.22
C SER A 112 -26.60 -34.66 -9.48
N LEU A 113 -27.75 -35.31 -9.30
CA LEU A 113 -28.66 -35.70 -10.39
C LEU A 113 -29.77 -34.67 -10.63
N THR A 114 -29.83 -33.61 -9.84
CA THR A 114 -30.86 -32.57 -9.90
C THR A 114 -30.24 -31.18 -10.00
N LYS A 115 -30.86 -30.30 -10.80
CA LYS A 115 -30.43 -28.90 -10.92
C LYS A 115 -30.95 -28.05 -9.76
N GLU A 116 -30.13 -27.10 -9.35
CA GLU A 116 -30.50 -25.93 -8.58
C GLU A 116 -31.05 -24.86 -9.52
N VAL A 117 -32.04 -24.07 -9.06
CA VAL A 117 -32.65 -22.98 -9.84
C VAL A 117 -32.65 -21.72 -8.99
N TYR A 118 -32.06 -20.66 -9.53
CA TYR A 118 -31.90 -19.36 -8.91
C TYR A 118 -32.68 -18.31 -9.72
N PRO A 119 -33.92 -17.97 -9.32
CA PRO A 119 -34.73 -16.96 -10.01
C PRO A 119 -34.29 -15.53 -9.67
N ALA A 120 -34.82 -14.54 -10.40
CA ALA A 120 -34.64 -13.13 -10.08
C ALA A 120 -34.95 -12.82 -8.60
N GLY A 121 -34.10 -12.02 -7.96
CA GLY A 121 -34.13 -11.73 -6.54
C GLY A 121 -33.45 -12.78 -5.65
N SER A 122 -32.92 -13.87 -6.20
CA SER A 122 -32.11 -14.84 -5.44
C SER A 122 -30.61 -14.58 -5.59
N VAL A 123 -29.81 -15.25 -4.75
CA VAL A 123 -28.35 -15.21 -4.80
C VAL A 123 -27.81 -16.62 -4.95
N HIS A 124 -27.06 -16.87 -6.01
CA HIS A 124 -26.26 -18.09 -6.15
C HIS A 124 -24.87 -17.83 -5.59
N HIS A 125 -24.56 -18.43 -4.45
CA HIS A 125 -23.25 -18.35 -3.81
C HIS A 125 -22.39 -19.55 -4.21
N LEU A 126 -21.36 -19.28 -5.03
CA LEU A 126 -20.33 -20.24 -5.36
C LEU A 126 -19.17 -20.10 -4.36
N GLN A 127 -19.04 -21.10 -3.49
CA GLN A 127 -17.96 -21.12 -2.51
C GLN A 127 -16.61 -21.29 -3.18
N ARG A 128 -15.60 -20.62 -2.61
CA ARG A 128 -14.21 -20.75 -3.08
C ARG A 128 -13.78 -22.21 -3.20
N GLY A 129 -13.23 -22.55 -4.36
CA GLY A 129 -12.73 -23.88 -4.66
C GLY A 129 -13.79 -24.90 -5.03
N VAL A 130 -15.08 -24.58 -4.96
CA VAL A 130 -16.19 -25.41 -5.46
C VAL A 130 -16.34 -25.19 -6.96
N VAL A 131 -16.78 -26.23 -7.65
CA VAL A 131 -16.93 -26.25 -9.10
C VAL A 131 -18.32 -26.74 -9.44
N LYS A 132 -19.05 -25.99 -10.27
CA LYS A 132 -20.36 -26.36 -10.80
C LYS A 132 -20.39 -26.18 -12.31
N GLN A 133 -21.28 -26.90 -12.98
CA GLN A 133 -21.77 -26.44 -14.28
C GLN A 133 -22.92 -25.47 -14.01
N TYR A 134 -23.01 -24.41 -14.81
CA TYR A 134 -24.13 -23.48 -14.75
C TYR A 134 -24.68 -23.16 -16.14
N ARG A 135 -25.93 -22.68 -16.16
CA ARG A 135 -26.64 -22.26 -17.37
C ARG A 135 -27.59 -21.12 -17.05
N MET A 136 -27.60 -20.11 -17.90
CA MET A 136 -28.66 -19.11 -18.01
C MET A 136 -29.45 -19.48 -19.27
N PRO A 137 -30.65 -20.09 -19.16
CA PRO A 137 -31.31 -20.74 -20.28
C PRO A 137 -31.84 -19.76 -21.35
N ASP A 138 -32.09 -18.52 -20.97
CA ASP A 138 -32.60 -17.42 -21.80
C ASP A 138 -32.00 -16.10 -21.28
N THR A 139 -32.66 -14.96 -21.51
CA THR A 139 -32.31 -13.65 -20.97
C THR A 139 -32.12 -13.73 -19.47
N CYS A 140 -30.90 -13.42 -19.01
CA CYS A 140 -30.54 -13.43 -17.61
C CYS A 140 -29.45 -12.38 -17.36
N TRP A 141 -29.64 -11.59 -16.30
CA TRP A 141 -28.67 -10.58 -15.87
C TRP A 141 -28.43 -10.72 -14.37
N ALA A 142 -27.17 -10.70 -13.98
CA ALA A 142 -26.77 -10.80 -12.59
C ALA A 142 -25.77 -9.71 -12.23
N MET A 143 -25.84 -9.23 -10.99
CA MET A 143 -24.74 -8.54 -10.35
C MET A 143 -23.85 -9.59 -9.69
N GLU A 144 -22.64 -9.74 -10.20
CA GLU A 144 -21.66 -10.73 -9.73
C GLU A 144 -20.63 -10.03 -8.83
N TYR A 145 -20.48 -10.56 -7.62
CA TYR A 145 -19.52 -10.07 -6.64
C TYR A 145 -18.56 -11.19 -6.25
N ALA A 146 -17.28 -11.03 -6.57
CA ALA A 146 -16.26 -11.95 -6.09
C ALA A 146 -15.38 -11.30 -5.03
N ARG A 147 -15.13 -12.03 -3.93
CA ARG A 147 -14.25 -11.62 -2.81
C ARG A 147 -13.19 -12.67 -2.51
N GLY A 148 -11.92 -12.28 -2.61
CA GLY A 148 -10.79 -13.18 -2.42
C GLY A 148 -9.54 -12.71 -3.14
N TRP A 149 -8.59 -13.60 -3.41
CA TRP A 149 -7.43 -13.21 -4.21
C TRP A 149 -7.83 -13.25 -5.69
N ILE A 150 -8.04 -12.08 -6.30
CA ILE A 150 -8.59 -11.95 -7.67
C ILE A 150 -7.57 -12.21 -8.80
N PRO A 151 -6.30 -11.74 -8.74
CA PRO A 151 -5.34 -11.94 -9.83
C PRO A 151 -5.21 -13.39 -10.37
N PRO A 152 -5.25 -14.45 -9.54
CA PRO A 152 -5.25 -15.84 -10.04
C PRO A 152 -6.49 -16.23 -10.86
N MET A 153 -7.59 -15.48 -10.79
CA MET A 153 -8.82 -15.73 -11.58
C MET A 153 -8.75 -15.09 -12.98
N LEU A 154 -7.91 -14.07 -13.19
CA LEU A 154 -7.81 -13.36 -14.47
C LEU A 154 -7.49 -14.28 -15.66
N PRO A 155 -6.61 -15.30 -15.55
CA PRO A 155 -6.39 -16.23 -16.65
C PRO A 155 -7.67 -16.94 -17.10
N PHE A 156 -8.57 -17.28 -16.17
CA PHE A 156 -9.85 -17.90 -16.51
C PHE A 156 -10.76 -16.94 -17.31
N GLY A 157 -10.84 -15.67 -16.88
CA GLY A 157 -11.64 -14.65 -17.56
C GLY A 157 -11.08 -14.18 -18.92
N TYR A 158 -9.81 -14.48 -19.23
CA TYR A 158 -9.13 -14.04 -20.47
C TYR A 158 -8.76 -15.18 -21.42
N ALA A 159 -8.64 -16.41 -20.93
CA ALA A 159 -8.12 -17.52 -21.74
C ALA A 159 -8.99 -17.79 -22.96
N ASP A 160 -10.32 -17.84 -22.83
CA ASP A 160 -11.18 -18.11 -23.98
C ASP A 160 -11.18 -16.94 -24.98
N THR A 161 -11.17 -15.70 -24.50
CA THR A 161 -11.02 -14.53 -25.39
C THR A 161 -9.71 -14.59 -26.17
N PHE A 162 -8.59 -14.89 -25.50
CA PHE A 162 -7.27 -14.90 -26.11
C PHE A 162 -6.97 -16.13 -26.97
N PHE A 163 -7.34 -17.34 -26.52
CA PHE A 163 -6.97 -18.59 -27.19
C PHE A 163 -8.08 -19.16 -28.07
N SER A 164 -9.36 -18.89 -27.76
CA SER A 164 -10.48 -19.44 -28.53
C SER A 164 -11.00 -18.45 -29.55
N THR A 165 -11.40 -17.25 -29.11
CA THR A 165 -12.05 -16.27 -30.00
C THR A 165 -11.08 -15.35 -30.75
N LEU A 166 -9.85 -15.21 -30.24
CA LEU A 166 -8.86 -14.24 -30.74
C LEU A 166 -9.38 -12.80 -30.83
N ASP A 167 -10.36 -12.43 -30.02
CA ASP A 167 -10.89 -11.06 -29.95
C ASP A 167 -9.95 -10.17 -29.13
N ILE A 168 -8.84 -9.79 -29.78
CA ILE A 168 -7.80 -8.97 -29.18
C ILE A 168 -8.32 -7.57 -28.81
N GLN A 169 -9.33 -7.06 -29.52
CA GLN A 169 -9.91 -5.76 -29.23
C GLN A 169 -10.69 -5.78 -27.92
N THR A 170 -11.57 -6.77 -27.74
CA THR A 170 -12.30 -6.96 -26.48
C THR A 170 -11.33 -7.25 -25.34
N LEU A 171 -10.33 -8.11 -25.56
CA LEU A 171 -9.30 -8.40 -24.56
C LEU A 171 -8.55 -7.13 -24.12
N TRP A 172 -8.18 -6.27 -25.08
CA TRP A 172 -7.51 -5.00 -24.79
C TRP A 172 -8.41 -4.07 -23.99
N HIS A 173 -9.67 -3.88 -24.40
CA HIS A 173 -10.62 -3.04 -23.67
C HIS A 173 -10.84 -3.54 -22.24
N THR A 174 -11.11 -4.84 -22.06
CA THR A 174 -11.29 -5.44 -20.74
C THR A 174 -10.04 -5.28 -19.87
N SER A 175 -8.84 -5.45 -20.45
CA SER A 175 -7.57 -5.25 -19.74
C SER A 175 -7.36 -3.80 -19.31
N VAL A 176 -7.69 -2.83 -20.18
CA VAL A 176 -7.57 -1.40 -19.88
C VAL A 176 -8.55 -0.98 -18.80
N ILE A 177 -9.81 -1.40 -18.88
CA ILE A 177 -10.83 -1.09 -17.87
C ILE A 177 -10.43 -1.71 -16.53
N THR A 178 -10.16 -3.02 -16.51
CA THR A 178 -9.77 -3.75 -15.28
C THR A 178 -8.51 -3.15 -14.65
N GLY A 179 -7.47 -2.89 -15.45
CA GLY A 179 -6.22 -2.29 -14.99
C GLY A 179 -6.42 -0.88 -14.45
N ARG A 180 -7.23 -0.06 -15.13
CA ARG A 180 -7.57 1.30 -14.68
C ARG A 180 -8.29 1.26 -13.34
N GLU A 181 -9.31 0.42 -13.17
CA GLU A 181 -10.05 0.32 -11.91
C GLU A 181 -9.16 -0.21 -10.77
N ILE A 182 -8.33 -1.23 -11.02
CA ILE A 182 -7.40 -1.76 -10.01
C ILE A 182 -6.39 -0.68 -9.60
N ILE A 183 -5.77 0.00 -10.58
CA ILE A 183 -4.78 1.06 -10.29
C ILE A 183 -5.46 2.22 -9.58
N ALA A 184 -6.64 2.64 -10.01
CA ALA A 184 -7.39 3.72 -9.37
C ALA A 184 -7.75 3.36 -7.92
N ASN A 185 -8.12 2.11 -7.64
CA ASN A 185 -8.35 1.63 -6.28
C ASN A 185 -7.06 1.58 -5.43
N LEU A 186 -5.95 1.15 -6.00
CA LEU A 186 -4.64 1.14 -5.31
C LEU A 186 -4.17 2.57 -5.00
N LEU A 187 -4.32 3.46 -5.97
CA LEU A 187 -4.04 4.88 -5.80
C LEU A 187 -5.02 5.51 -4.82
N HIS A 188 -6.30 5.13 -4.82
CA HIS A 188 -7.27 5.59 -3.84
C HIS A 188 -6.91 5.11 -2.43
N ALA A 189 -6.49 3.86 -2.24
CA ALA A 189 -5.96 3.39 -0.95
C ALA A 189 -4.70 4.17 -0.51
N SER A 190 -3.92 4.67 -1.48
CA SER A 190 -2.73 5.50 -1.27
C SER A 190 -3.01 7.02 -1.15
N LEU A 191 -4.12 7.53 -1.69
CA LEU A 191 -4.43 8.96 -1.87
C LEU A 191 -5.66 9.42 -1.07
N PHE A 192 -6.59 8.52 -0.74
CA PHE A 192 -7.78 8.78 0.05
C PHE A 192 -7.69 8.06 1.41
N LYS A 193 -7.12 8.83 2.34
CA LYS A 193 -7.56 9.05 3.73
C LYS A 193 -8.31 7.89 4.39
N GLN A 194 -7.64 7.29 5.37
CA GLN A 194 -8.14 6.22 6.22
C GLN A 194 -9.50 6.62 6.84
N SER A 195 -10.58 5.95 6.44
CA SER A 195 -11.90 6.16 7.05
C SER A 195 -11.80 5.96 8.55
N ALA A 196 -12.28 6.94 9.31
CA ALA A 196 -12.32 6.91 10.78
C ALA A 196 -13.69 6.47 11.31
N TYR A 197 -14.66 6.18 10.42
CA TYR A 197 -16.06 5.96 10.78
C TYR A 197 -16.25 4.90 11.87
N ASP A 198 -15.77 3.68 11.63
CA ASP A 198 -15.95 2.55 12.55
C ASP A 198 -15.28 2.81 13.91
N GLY A 199 -14.08 3.40 13.89
CA GLY A 199 -13.34 3.73 15.10
C GLY A 199 -14.06 4.78 15.96
N VAL A 200 -14.62 5.81 15.32
CA VAL A 200 -15.39 6.85 16.03
C VAL A 200 -16.71 6.26 16.55
N ARG A 201 -17.45 5.47 15.76
CA ARG A 201 -18.69 4.81 16.23
C ARG A 201 -18.43 3.91 17.43
N GLN A 202 -17.37 3.10 17.37
CA GLN A 202 -16.97 2.23 18.47
C GLN A 202 -16.63 3.05 19.73
N ALA A 203 -15.82 4.10 19.60
CA ALA A 203 -15.44 4.96 20.72
C ALA A 203 -16.67 5.61 21.39
N LEU A 204 -17.59 6.18 20.60
CA LEU A 204 -18.82 6.80 21.10
C LEU A 204 -19.72 5.79 21.84
N ASN A 205 -19.88 4.59 21.28
CA ASN A 205 -20.64 3.49 21.91
C ASN A 205 -20.01 3.04 23.24
N LYS A 206 -18.68 3.13 23.36
CA LYS A 206 -17.94 2.82 24.60
C LYS A 206 -17.87 4.00 25.58
N GLY A 207 -18.62 5.09 25.35
CA GLY A 207 -18.71 6.21 26.28
C GLY A 207 -17.69 7.32 26.08
N VAL A 208 -16.83 7.24 25.05
CA VAL A 208 -15.93 8.35 24.71
C VAL A 208 -16.75 9.55 24.23
N ARG A 209 -16.38 10.75 24.65
CA ARG A 209 -17.05 12.01 24.28
C ARG A 209 -16.13 13.06 23.71
N HIS A 210 -14.81 12.90 23.84
CA HIS A 210 -13.80 13.75 23.20
C HIS A 210 -13.32 13.07 21.91
N ILE A 211 -13.56 13.69 20.76
CA ILE A 211 -13.09 13.24 19.45
C ILE A 211 -12.14 14.30 18.86
N ASP A 212 -10.92 13.90 18.57
CA ASP A 212 -9.88 14.71 17.93
C ASP A 212 -9.66 14.26 16.48
N THR A 213 -9.65 15.21 15.54
CA THR A 213 -9.31 15.01 14.13
C THR A 213 -8.48 16.18 13.59
N ALA A 214 -8.23 16.24 12.28
CA ALA A 214 -7.56 17.35 11.60
C ALA A 214 -7.87 17.36 10.10
N GLN A 215 -7.84 18.56 9.50
CA GLN A 215 -8.02 18.74 8.06
C GLN A 215 -7.03 17.92 7.22
N ILE A 216 -5.77 17.85 7.68
CA ILE A 216 -4.71 17.12 6.97
C ILE A 216 -4.88 15.60 7.04
N TYR A 217 -5.52 15.07 8.08
CA TYR A 217 -5.92 13.65 8.12
C TYR A 217 -7.02 13.41 7.09
N GLY A 218 -7.90 14.40 6.99
CA GLY A 218 -9.02 14.57 6.08
C GLY A 218 -9.97 13.38 6.00
N ASN A 219 -10.08 12.70 7.12
CA ASN A 219 -11.16 11.79 7.43
C ASN A 219 -12.32 12.53 8.12
N GLU A 220 -12.31 13.87 8.16
CA GLU A 220 -13.36 14.71 8.77
C GLU A 220 -14.77 14.35 8.27
N ASP A 221 -14.93 14.02 6.99
CA ASP A 221 -16.22 13.56 6.42
C ASP A 221 -16.71 12.26 7.08
N SER A 222 -15.79 11.29 7.25
CA SER A 222 -16.10 10.01 7.90
C SER A 222 -16.35 10.16 9.41
N VAL A 223 -15.67 11.12 10.06
CA VAL A 223 -15.91 11.48 11.46
C VAL A 223 -17.30 12.10 11.57
N GLY A 224 -17.64 13.08 10.73
CA GLY A 224 -18.95 13.74 10.73
C GLY A 224 -20.10 12.77 10.55
N GLN A 225 -19.95 11.83 9.61
CA GLN A 225 -20.94 10.76 9.42
C GLN A 225 -21.09 9.88 10.67
N ALA A 226 -19.99 9.50 11.32
CA ALA A 226 -20.03 8.71 12.55
C ALA A 226 -20.67 9.46 13.73
N LEU A 227 -20.43 10.77 13.85
CA LEU A 227 -21.05 11.61 14.87
C LEU A 227 -22.57 11.64 14.68
N LYS A 228 -23.03 11.87 13.45
CA LYS A 228 -24.46 11.91 13.11
C LYS A 228 -25.16 10.57 13.37
N ASP A 229 -24.56 9.47 12.91
CA ASP A 229 -25.13 8.13 13.05
C ASP A 229 -25.04 7.59 14.48
N SER A 230 -24.28 8.23 15.36
CA SER A 230 -24.16 7.81 16.76
C SER A 230 -25.41 8.05 17.58
N GLY A 231 -26.23 9.03 17.20
CA GLY A 231 -27.37 9.48 17.99
C GLY A 231 -27.01 10.17 19.31
N VAL A 232 -25.72 10.41 19.59
CA VAL A 232 -25.27 11.14 20.78
C VAL A 232 -25.56 12.63 20.60
N SER A 233 -26.14 13.27 21.63
CA SER A 233 -26.43 14.71 21.57
C SER A 233 -25.16 15.53 21.36
N ARG A 234 -25.21 16.53 20.47
CA ARG A 234 -24.09 17.44 20.20
C ARG A 234 -23.56 18.11 21.46
N SER A 235 -24.41 18.37 22.45
CA SER A 235 -24.05 19.01 23.72
C SER A 235 -23.19 18.13 24.64
N GLU A 236 -23.21 16.81 24.45
CA GLU A 236 -22.41 15.86 25.22
C GLU A 236 -21.02 15.63 24.59
N LEU A 237 -20.80 16.12 23.38
CA LEU A 237 -19.60 15.86 22.60
C LEU A 237 -18.63 17.04 22.71
N PHE A 238 -17.35 16.72 22.83
CA PHE A 238 -16.24 17.63 22.68
C PHE A 238 -15.49 17.29 21.38
N ILE A 239 -15.67 18.11 20.35
CA ILE A 239 -15.09 17.87 19.03
C ILE A 239 -13.96 18.86 18.76
N ALA A 240 -12.77 18.32 18.51
CA ALA A 240 -11.56 19.06 18.15
C ALA A 240 -11.15 18.78 16.69
N THR A 241 -10.84 19.83 15.92
CA THR A 241 -10.13 19.70 14.64
C THR A 241 -9.01 20.75 14.52
N LYS A 242 -8.18 20.63 13.49
CA LYS A 242 -6.95 21.42 13.34
C LYS A 242 -6.88 22.09 11.98
N TYR A 243 -6.51 23.37 12.00
CA TYR A 243 -6.17 24.15 10.82
C TYR A 243 -4.87 23.62 10.21
N GLY A 244 -4.96 23.07 9.00
CA GLY A 244 -3.86 22.45 8.28
C GLY A 244 -3.11 23.38 7.31
N GLY A 245 -3.54 24.64 7.19
CA GLY A 245 -3.05 25.56 6.16
C GLY A 245 -3.68 25.31 4.78
N GLY A 246 -3.18 26.00 3.75
CA GLY A 246 -3.61 25.85 2.35
C GLY A 246 -4.42 27.04 1.81
N ARG A 247 -5.34 27.59 2.60
CA ARG A 247 -6.14 28.78 2.29
C ARG A 247 -6.30 29.65 3.54
N ASP A 248 -7.13 30.69 3.48
CA ASP A 248 -7.47 31.48 4.65
C ASP A 248 -8.19 30.64 5.71
N VAL A 249 -7.98 31.01 6.99
CA VAL A 249 -8.50 30.31 8.17
C VAL A 249 -10.01 30.14 8.12
N ARG A 250 -10.74 31.18 7.69
CA ARG A 250 -12.21 31.17 7.69
C ARG A 250 -12.77 30.15 6.71
N SER A 251 -12.23 30.11 5.50
CA SER A 251 -12.62 29.14 4.48
C SER A 251 -12.33 27.71 4.92
N GLU A 252 -11.15 27.45 5.48
CA GLU A 252 -10.78 26.12 5.97
C GLU A 252 -11.66 25.69 7.17
N PHE A 253 -11.96 26.61 8.08
CA PHE A 253 -12.86 26.36 9.21
C PHE A 253 -14.28 25.99 8.76
N ASN A 254 -14.86 26.76 7.83
CA ASN A 254 -16.18 26.48 7.27
C ASN A 254 -16.23 25.12 6.54
N ASP A 255 -15.15 24.77 5.86
CA ASP A 255 -15.02 23.47 5.22
C ASP A 255 -14.98 22.33 6.24
N SER A 256 -14.25 22.48 7.35
CA SER A 256 -14.27 21.51 8.45
C SER A 256 -15.67 21.35 9.04
N LEU A 257 -16.40 22.43 9.32
CA LEU A 257 -17.78 22.37 9.82
C LEU A 257 -18.70 21.59 8.86
N ARG A 258 -18.61 21.87 7.56
CA ARG A 258 -19.39 21.17 6.54
C ARG A 258 -19.10 19.67 6.50
N LYS A 259 -17.81 19.28 6.51
CA LYS A 259 -17.40 17.86 6.48
C LYS A 259 -17.81 17.12 7.75
N LEU A 260 -17.62 17.77 8.90
CA LEU A 260 -18.02 17.24 10.20
C LEU A 260 -19.54 17.26 10.41
N GLN A 261 -20.30 17.96 9.56
CA GLN A 261 -21.74 18.18 9.69
C GLN A 261 -22.11 18.86 11.01
N LEU A 262 -21.36 19.89 11.40
CA LEU A 262 -21.50 20.62 12.67
C LEU A 262 -21.76 22.12 12.45
N GLU A 263 -22.39 22.75 13.43
CA GLU A 263 -22.61 24.21 13.46
C GLU A 263 -21.50 24.96 14.21
N TYR A 264 -20.82 24.30 15.16
CA TYR A 264 -19.73 24.85 15.95
C TYR A 264 -18.72 23.76 16.36
N LEU A 265 -17.49 24.16 16.68
CA LEU A 265 -16.45 23.30 17.26
C LEU A 265 -16.24 23.58 18.74
N ASP A 266 -15.87 22.56 19.51
CA ASP A 266 -15.47 22.78 20.91
C ASP A 266 -14.03 23.27 20.98
N LEU A 267 -13.13 22.73 20.13
CA LEU A 267 -11.74 23.13 20.08
C LEU A 267 -11.25 23.26 18.63
N TYR A 268 -10.62 24.39 18.30
CA TYR A 268 -9.94 24.58 17.02
C TYR A 268 -8.47 24.95 17.24
N ILE A 269 -7.57 24.21 16.58
CA ILE A 269 -6.14 24.25 16.87
C ILE A 269 -5.32 24.59 15.63
N VAL A 270 -4.29 25.44 15.75
CA VAL A 270 -3.26 25.59 14.70
C VAL A 270 -2.37 24.35 14.68
N HIS A 271 -2.37 23.57 13.58
CA HIS A 271 -1.76 22.23 13.59
C HIS A 271 -0.23 22.24 13.72
N TRP A 272 0.46 23.17 13.07
CA TRP A 272 1.90 23.38 13.23
C TRP A 272 2.22 24.87 13.08
N PRO A 273 3.27 25.40 13.74
CA PRO A 273 3.68 26.80 13.57
C PRO A 273 3.86 27.21 12.09
N LYS A 274 4.33 26.29 11.24
CA LYS A 274 4.62 26.55 9.82
C LYS A 274 3.40 26.67 8.91
N VAL A 275 2.23 26.15 9.28
CA VAL A 275 1.05 26.17 8.37
C VAL A 275 0.47 27.57 8.18
N VAL A 276 0.94 28.54 8.97
CA VAL A 276 0.45 29.92 9.01
C VAL A 276 1.06 30.83 7.93
N GLU A 277 2.07 30.36 7.19
CA GLU A 277 2.78 31.16 6.18
C GLU A 277 1.82 31.71 5.10
N GLN A 278 0.85 30.90 4.68
CA GLN A 278 -0.10 31.25 3.62
C GLN A 278 -1.28 32.11 4.12
N SER A 279 -1.50 32.18 5.43
CA SER A 279 -2.55 33.00 6.06
C SER A 279 -2.03 34.34 6.59
N GLY A 280 -0.90 34.81 6.08
CA GLY A 280 -0.31 36.10 6.47
C GLY A 280 0.50 36.06 7.77
N GLY A 281 0.89 34.86 8.22
CA GLY A 281 1.71 34.65 9.40
C GLY A 281 0.92 34.28 10.66
N LEU A 282 1.67 34.04 11.75
CA LEU A 282 1.13 33.53 13.00
C LEU A 282 0.15 34.52 13.65
N ALA A 283 0.49 35.80 13.72
CA ALA A 283 -0.36 36.84 14.31
C ALA A 283 -1.69 37.01 13.55
N ALA A 284 -1.66 37.00 12.21
CA ALA A 284 -2.87 37.12 11.40
C ALA A 284 -3.77 35.89 11.54
N THR A 285 -3.17 34.69 11.57
CA THR A 285 -3.88 33.43 11.80
C THR A 285 -4.56 33.42 13.16
N TRP A 286 -3.83 33.79 14.22
CA TRP A 286 -4.35 33.81 15.58
C TRP A 286 -5.47 34.84 15.76
N SER A 287 -5.32 36.03 15.18
CA SER A 287 -6.37 37.06 15.17
C SER A 287 -7.68 36.55 14.57
N GLU A 288 -7.66 35.70 13.54
CA GLU A 288 -8.88 35.08 12.99
C GLU A 288 -9.43 33.96 13.91
N PHE A 289 -8.57 33.22 14.62
CA PHE A 289 -9.01 32.27 15.65
C PHE A 289 -9.74 32.97 16.80
N GLU A 290 -9.19 34.08 17.30
CA GLU A 290 -9.84 34.92 18.31
C GLU A 290 -11.21 35.41 17.82
N LYS A 291 -11.29 35.81 16.54
CA LYS A 291 -12.54 36.23 15.93
C LYS A 291 -13.57 35.10 15.87
N LEU A 292 -13.18 33.91 15.40
CA LEU A 292 -14.04 32.72 15.37
C LEU A 292 -14.61 32.38 16.76
N LYS A 293 -13.79 32.53 17.80
CA LYS A 293 -14.21 32.35 19.19
C LYS A 293 -15.19 33.44 19.64
N SER A 294 -14.88 34.71 19.36
CA SER A 294 -15.76 35.84 19.72
C SER A 294 -17.14 35.77 19.04
N GLU A 295 -17.22 35.15 17.87
CA GLU A 295 -18.46 34.90 17.12
C GLU A 295 -19.24 33.67 17.64
N GLY A 296 -18.69 32.90 18.58
CA GLY A 296 -19.32 31.71 19.15
C GLY A 296 -19.27 30.47 18.25
N LEU A 297 -18.52 30.51 17.14
CA LEU A 297 -18.36 29.38 16.22
C LEU A 297 -17.37 28.32 16.75
N VAL A 298 -16.48 28.73 17.65
CA VAL A 298 -15.53 27.88 18.35
C VAL A 298 -15.56 28.22 19.84
N LYS A 299 -15.62 27.21 20.72
CA LYS A 299 -15.60 27.46 22.18
C LYS A 299 -14.20 27.73 22.71
N HIS A 300 -13.22 26.93 22.27
CA HIS A 300 -11.83 26.99 22.72
C HIS A 300 -10.87 27.04 21.54
N ILE A 301 -9.80 27.83 21.67
CA ILE A 301 -8.76 27.94 20.64
C ILE A 301 -7.41 27.51 21.19
N GLY A 302 -6.61 26.84 20.36
CA GLY A 302 -5.33 26.28 20.79
C GLY A 302 -4.29 26.20 19.68
N VAL A 303 -3.13 25.66 20.04
CA VAL A 303 -2.01 25.40 19.14
C VAL A 303 -1.55 23.95 19.25
N SER A 304 -0.79 23.49 18.26
CA SER A 304 -0.18 22.16 18.28
C SER A 304 1.23 22.22 17.74
N ASN A 305 2.13 21.51 18.41
CA ASN A 305 3.56 21.46 18.09
C ASN A 305 4.30 22.80 18.24
N PHE A 306 3.84 23.66 19.16
CA PHE A 306 4.51 24.92 19.47
C PHE A 306 5.55 24.71 20.57
N ASP A 307 6.78 25.13 20.31
CA ASP A 307 7.81 25.21 21.34
C ASP A 307 7.70 26.50 22.16
N ASN A 308 8.63 26.71 23.11
CA ASN A 308 8.60 27.91 23.96
C ASN A 308 8.83 29.21 23.17
N ASN A 309 9.63 29.18 22.10
CA ASN A 309 9.88 30.36 21.28
C ASN A 309 8.66 30.68 20.42
N ASP A 310 8.01 29.67 19.85
CA ASP A 310 6.78 29.83 19.07
C ASP A 310 5.66 30.42 19.94
N LEU A 311 5.52 29.93 21.18
CA LEU A 311 4.59 30.48 22.17
C LEU A 311 4.94 31.93 22.51
N ASP A 312 6.20 32.22 22.86
CA ASP A 312 6.60 33.58 23.21
C ASP A 312 6.40 34.57 22.04
N GLU A 313 6.55 34.11 20.79
CA GLU A 313 6.25 34.92 19.60
C GLU A 313 4.75 35.17 19.46
N LEU A 314 3.92 34.13 19.60
CA LEU A 314 2.46 34.24 19.55
C LEU A 314 1.94 35.24 20.59
N LEU A 315 2.41 35.11 21.83
CA LEU A 315 1.94 35.88 22.98
C LEU A 315 2.26 37.38 22.89
N LYS A 316 3.19 37.80 22.02
CA LYS A 316 3.43 39.23 21.77
C LYS A 316 2.22 39.94 21.14
N THR A 317 1.39 39.20 20.42
CA THR A 317 0.28 39.75 19.63
C THR A 317 -1.08 39.19 20.02
N ALA A 318 -1.13 38.04 20.69
CA ALA A 318 -2.35 37.41 21.15
C ALA A 318 -3.06 38.26 22.21
N LYS A 319 -4.37 38.48 22.02
CA LYS A 319 -5.27 39.05 23.01
C LYS A 319 -5.81 37.96 23.94
N GLU A 320 -6.05 36.78 23.39
CA GLU A 320 -6.40 35.57 24.13
C GLU A 320 -5.28 34.53 23.99
N TYR A 321 -4.83 34.00 25.13
CA TYR A 321 -3.80 32.97 25.12
C TYR A 321 -4.39 31.66 24.60
N PRO A 322 -3.60 30.82 23.90
CA PRO A 322 -4.06 29.48 23.53
C PRO A 322 -4.44 28.70 24.79
N GLU A 323 -5.60 28.06 24.78
CA GLU A 323 -6.08 27.29 25.93
C GLU A 323 -5.48 25.88 25.96
N VAL A 324 -5.05 25.40 24.79
CA VAL A 324 -4.47 24.08 24.58
C VAL A 324 -3.18 24.19 23.77
N ASN A 325 -2.17 23.40 24.14
CA ASN A 325 -1.04 23.07 23.28
C ASN A 325 -0.93 21.54 23.14
N GLN A 326 -1.28 21.04 21.96
CA GLN A 326 -1.23 19.61 21.65
C GLN A 326 0.15 19.23 21.09
N ILE A 327 0.91 18.41 21.81
CA ILE A 327 2.31 18.06 21.48
C ILE A 327 2.58 16.56 21.58
N GLU A 328 3.62 16.09 20.89
CA GLU A 328 4.12 14.73 21.09
C GLU A 328 4.69 14.63 22.50
N LEU A 329 4.05 13.85 23.36
CA LEU A 329 4.47 13.73 24.74
C LEU A 329 4.24 12.31 25.25
N GLY A 330 5.30 11.72 25.76
CA GLY A 330 5.28 10.41 26.39
C GLY A 330 6.58 10.12 27.14
N PRO A 331 6.65 8.97 27.84
CA PRO A 331 7.82 8.62 28.63
C PRO A 331 9.14 8.61 27.84
N THR A 332 9.10 8.25 26.55
CA THR A 332 10.31 8.11 25.71
C THR A 332 10.86 9.42 25.15
N CYS A 333 10.08 10.50 25.14
CA CYS A 333 10.49 11.83 24.68
C CYS A 333 10.44 12.89 25.79
N TRP A 334 10.13 12.50 27.03
CA TRP A 334 9.97 13.42 28.18
C TRP A 334 11.12 14.40 28.36
N LYS A 335 12.37 13.95 28.19
CA LYS A 335 13.56 14.81 28.28
C LYS A 335 13.47 16.05 27.38
N LYS A 336 12.97 15.86 26.16
CA LYS A 336 12.89 16.89 25.14
C LYS A 336 11.75 17.86 25.41
N VAL A 337 10.61 17.36 25.92
CA VAL A 337 9.37 18.14 26.03
C VAL A 337 9.07 18.67 27.44
N GLU A 338 9.83 18.27 28.47
CA GLU A 338 9.60 18.71 29.86
C GLU A 338 9.59 20.23 30.01
N HIS A 339 10.50 20.94 29.33
CA HIS A 339 10.58 22.40 29.37
C HIS A 339 9.39 23.08 28.68
N ILE A 340 8.81 22.44 27.66
CA ILE A 340 7.61 22.90 26.97
C ILE A 340 6.40 22.69 27.88
N TYR A 341 6.25 21.49 28.44
CA TYR A 341 5.20 21.16 29.40
C TYR A 341 5.16 22.14 30.58
N LYS A 342 6.32 22.43 31.21
CA LYS A 342 6.41 23.39 32.33
C LYS A 342 5.99 24.79 31.92
N ARG A 343 6.44 25.27 30.75
CA ARG A 343 6.08 26.60 30.25
C ARG A 343 4.58 26.72 30.00
N ASN A 344 3.95 25.70 29.41
CA ASN A 344 2.49 25.68 29.21
C ASN A 344 1.75 25.73 30.55
N ALA A 345 2.20 24.94 31.54
CA ALA A 345 1.61 24.96 32.89
C ALA A 345 1.73 26.33 33.59
N GLU A 346 2.87 27.02 33.47
CA GLU A 346 3.06 28.38 33.99
C GLU A 346 2.10 29.39 33.36
N LEU A 347 1.79 29.21 32.07
CA LEU A 347 0.90 30.08 31.31
C LEU A 347 -0.59 29.70 31.43
N GLY A 348 -0.91 28.62 32.18
CA GLY A 348 -2.27 28.10 32.31
C GLY A 348 -2.80 27.40 31.06
N ILE A 349 -1.91 26.99 30.14
CA ILE A 349 -2.24 26.30 28.90
C ILE A 349 -2.32 24.79 29.17
N VAL A 350 -3.43 24.16 28.80
CA VAL A 350 -3.61 22.71 28.94
C VAL A 350 -2.75 21.98 27.91
N VAL A 351 -2.01 20.96 28.36
CA VAL A 351 -1.23 20.13 27.45
C VAL A 351 -2.04 18.91 27.04
N GLU A 352 -2.17 18.72 25.73
CA GLU A 352 -2.70 17.50 25.13
C GLU A 352 -1.55 16.66 24.55
N ALA A 353 -1.41 15.42 25.02
CA ALA A 353 -0.36 14.52 24.58
C ALA A 353 -0.85 13.57 23.50
N TYR A 354 -0.30 13.69 22.29
CA TYR A 354 -0.40 12.64 21.28
C TYR A 354 0.84 11.74 21.32
N GLY A 355 0.71 10.51 20.80
CA GLY A 355 1.85 9.61 20.64
C GLY A 355 2.40 8.96 21.92
N ALA A 356 1.79 9.21 23.08
CA ALA A 356 2.28 8.72 24.38
C ALA A 356 2.50 7.19 24.45
N LEU A 357 1.68 6.42 23.74
CA LEU A 357 1.76 4.96 23.70
C LEU A 357 2.84 4.41 22.76
N ALA A 358 3.60 5.26 22.05
CA ALA A 358 4.72 4.85 21.19
C ALA A 358 5.81 4.07 21.96
N ALA A 359 5.89 4.28 23.28
CA ALA A 359 6.75 3.51 24.18
C ALA A 359 6.46 2.00 24.18
N LEU A 360 5.23 1.58 23.81
CA LEU A 360 4.84 0.17 23.72
C LEU A 360 5.25 -0.48 22.39
N THR A 361 5.34 0.30 21.32
CA THR A 361 5.68 -0.19 19.96
C THR A 361 7.18 -0.22 19.70
N SER A 362 7.96 0.52 20.49
CA SER A 362 9.42 0.50 20.46
C SER A 362 9.97 0.49 21.89
N PRO A 363 9.71 -0.61 22.64
CA PRO A 363 10.02 -0.68 24.06
C PRO A 363 11.52 -0.57 24.31
N LYS A 364 11.89 0.32 25.23
CA LYS A 364 13.22 0.33 25.84
C LYS A 364 13.17 -0.62 27.02
N SER A 365 14.16 -1.51 27.16
CA SER A 365 14.15 -2.60 28.15
C SER A 365 13.81 -2.12 29.56
N ASP A 366 14.40 -1.01 29.99
CA ASP A 366 14.24 -0.54 31.37
C ASP A 366 12.86 0.09 31.60
N LEU A 367 12.34 0.85 30.63
CA LEU A 367 10.98 1.39 30.69
C LEU A 367 9.94 0.28 30.64
N ASP A 368 10.14 -0.71 29.78
CA ASP A 368 9.21 -1.83 29.65
C ASP A 368 9.18 -2.70 30.91
N ASN A 369 10.33 -2.90 31.56
CA ASN A 369 10.42 -3.54 32.87
C ASN A 369 9.67 -2.73 33.95
N LEU A 370 9.85 -1.41 33.99
CA LEU A 370 9.13 -0.54 34.92
C LEU A 370 7.62 -0.57 34.69
N PHE A 371 7.17 -0.50 33.42
CA PHE A 371 5.74 -0.61 33.10
C PHE A 371 5.17 -1.98 33.47
N SER A 372 5.95 -3.05 33.34
CA SER A 372 5.53 -4.39 33.77
C SER A 372 5.36 -4.47 35.29
N GLN A 373 6.35 -3.97 36.05
CA GLN A 373 6.31 -3.94 37.52
C GLN A 373 5.15 -3.10 38.05
N LEU A 374 4.93 -1.91 37.48
CA LEU A 374 3.81 -1.06 37.84
C LEU A 374 2.48 -1.68 37.41
N GLY A 375 2.44 -2.33 36.25
CA GLY A 375 1.26 -3.06 35.79
C GLY A 375 0.85 -4.19 36.74
N GLU A 376 1.80 -4.96 37.25
CA GLU A 376 1.57 -5.98 38.28
C GLU A 376 1.11 -5.37 39.60
N LYS A 377 1.76 -4.29 40.05
CA LYS A 377 1.43 -3.60 41.32
C LYS A 377 0.01 -3.05 41.33
N TYR A 378 -0.44 -2.47 40.22
CA TYR A 378 -1.75 -1.79 40.12
C TYR A 378 -2.83 -2.62 39.41
N GLY A 379 -2.50 -3.80 38.89
CA GLY A 379 -3.43 -4.63 38.13
C GLY A 379 -3.89 -3.99 36.81
N LEU A 380 -3.00 -3.24 36.16
CA LEU A 380 -3.27 -2.47 34.94
C LEU A 380 -2.31 -2.87 33.82
N SER A 381 -2.73 -2.74 32.56
CA SER A 381 -1.83 -2.92 31.42
C SER A 381 -0.80 -1.81 31.34
N LYS A 382 0.30 -2.08 30.63
CA LYS A 382 1.36 -1.09 30.37
C LYS A 382 0.81 0.20 29.75
N GLY A 383 -0.19 0.11 28.86
CA GLY A 383 -0.83 1.27 28.25
C GLY A 383 -1.65 2.09 29.24
N ALA A 384 -2.40 1.42 30.11
CA ALA A 384 -3.14 2.05 31.20
C ALA A 384 -2.21 2.77 32.19
N ILE A 385 -1.04 2.20 32.51
CA ILE A 385 -0.01 2.86 33.35
C ILE A 385 0.48 4.16 32.70
N ILE A 386 0.72 4.17 31.38
CA ILE A 386 1.15 5.39 30.66
C ILE A 386 0.05 6.45 30.70
N LEU A 387 -1.21 6.09 30.47
CA LEU A 387 -2.33 7.03 30.55
C LEU A 387 -2.55 7.57 31.97
N LEU A 388 -2.36 6.74 32.99
CA LEU A 388 -2.44 7.14 34.38
C LEU A 388 -1.31 8.10 34.76
N TRP A 389 -0.10 7.90 34.21
CA TRP A 389 1.01 8.85 34.32
C TRP A 389 0.71 10.20 33.66
N LEU A 390 0.07 10.23 32.49
CA LEU A 390 -0.39 11.48 31.87
C LEU A 390 -1.41 12.19 32.76
N LYS A 391 -2.40 11.44 33.26
CA LYS A 391 -3.45 11.96 34.16
C LYS A 391 -2.84 12.57 35.43
N SER A 392 -1.83 11.94 36.04
CA SER A 392 -1.17 12.48 37.23
C SER A 392 -0.45 13.80 36.98
N HIS A 393 0.00 14.04 35.74
CA HIS A 393 0.58 15.31 35.31
C HIS A 393 -0.47 16.31 34.81
N LYS A 394 -1.77 16.01 34.96
CA LYS A 394 -2.87 16.82 34.42
C LYS A 394 -2.76 17.05 32.91
N ILE A 395 -2.20 16.06 32.20
CA ILE A 395 -2.05 16.06 30.75
C ILE A 395 -3.22 15.27 30.16
N VAL A 396 -3.92 15.87 29.19
CA VAL A 396 -5.00 15.21 28.46
C VAL A 396 -4.38 14.28 27.42
N ALA A 397 -4.82 13.03 27.33
CA ALA A 397 -4.27 12.09 26.35
C ALA A 397 -5.12 12.05 25.08
N VAL A 398 -4.46 12.15 23.92
CA VAL A 398 -5.06 11.93 22.60
C VAL A 398 -4.48 10.64 22.04
N THR A 399 -5.30 9.60 21.96
CA THR A 399 -4.87 8.26 21.55
C THR A 399 -5.90 7.55 20.68
N THR A 400 -5.48 6.47 20.02
CA THR A 400 -6.34 5.68 19.14
C THR A 400 -6.30 4.21 19.54
N THR A 401 -7.45 3.54 19.45
CA THR A 401 -7.56 2.09 19.63
C THR A 401 -8.74 1.56 18.84
N SER A 402 -8.60 0.33 18.33
CA SER A 402 -9.68 -0.47 17.75
C SER A 402 -10.04 -1.69 18.60
N LYS A 403 -9.34 -1.89 19.73
CA LYS A 403 -9.53 -3.03 20.62
C LYS A 403 -10.51 -2.69 21.74
N ASP A 404 -11.54 -3.50 21.87
CA ASP A 404 -12.59 -3.34 22.88
C ASP A 404 -12.04 -3.40 24.31
N GLU A 405 -11.10 -4.30 24.58
CA GLU A 405 -10.55 -4.47 25.94
C GLU A 405 -9.81 -3.22 26.42
N ARG A 406 -9.21 -2.47 25.48
CA ARG A 406 -8.51 -1.22 25.80
C ARG A 406 -9.47 -0.09 26.15
N PHE A 407 -10.65 -0.01 25.52
CA PHE A 407 -11.64 1.01 25.86
C PHE A 407 -12.10 0.87 27.30
N GLU A 408 -12.45 -0.35 27.73
CA GLU A 408 -12.88 -0.60 29.10
C GLU A 408 -11.80 -0.25 30.11
N GLU A 409 -10.56 -0.63 29.82
CA GLU A 409 -9.42 -0.36 30.68
C GLU A 409 -9.11 1.15 30.76
N TYR A 410 -9.08 1.86 29.64
CA TYR A 410 -8.78 3.29 29.62
C TYR A 410 -9.89 4.10 30.31
N ASN A 411 -11.16 3.72 30.12
CA ASN A 411 -12.27 4.31 30.85
C ASN A 411 -12.14 4.09 32.37
N LYS A 412 -11.68 2.92 32.82
CA LYS A 412 -11.40 2.67 34.25
C LYS A 412 -10.30 3.59 34.77
N VAL A 413 -9.23 3.82 34.01
CA VAL A 413 -8.15 4.75 34.39
C VAL A 413 -8.71 6.17 34.60
N TYR A 414 -9.50 6.67 33.65
CA TYR A 414 -10.06 8.02 33.74
C TYR A 414 -11.15 8.14 34.81
N ALA A 415 -11.93 7.08 35.07
CA ALA A 415 -12.92 7.03 36.15
C ALA A 415 -12.31 6.85 37.55
N SER A 416 -11.09 6.32 37.65
CA SER A 416 -10.45 6.07 38.96
C SER A 416 -10.07 7.36 39.70
N THR A 417 -10.12 7.32 41.04
CA THR A 417 -9.58 8.38 41.92
C THR A 417 -8.10 8.18 42.22
N LEU A 418 -7.43 7.26 41.50
CA LEU A 418 -5.99 7.09 41.58
C LEU A 418 -5.35 8.33 40.96
N GLU A 419 -4.94 9.27 41.82
CA GLU A 419 -4.29 10.52 41.41
C GLU A 419 -2.78 10.34 41.27
N GLU A 420 -2.22 9.28 41.85
CA GLU A 420 -0.77 9.05 41.91
C GLU A 420 -0.40 7.60 41.53
N VAL A 421 0.43 7.49 40.50
CA VAL A 421 1.36 6.37 40.30
C VAL A 421 2.74 6.85 40.74
N ASP A 422 3.72 5.96 40.89
CA ASP A 422 5.14 6.29 41.00
C ASP A 422 5.66 6.98 39.69
N GLY A 423 5.02 8.08 39.29
CA GLY A 423 5.22 8.78 38.03
C GLY A 423 6.57 9.50 37.98
N GLU A 424 7.15 9.79 39.14
CA GLU A 424 8.53 10.29 39.23
C GLU A 424 9.54 9.26 38.72
N ALA A 425 9.32 7.96 38.94
CA ALA A 425 10.18 6.91 38.42
C ALA A 425 10.11 6.83 36.89
N ILE A 426 8.90 6.94 36.32
CA ILE A 426 8.68 6.99 34.87
C ILE A 426 9.35 8.22 34.27
N SER A 427 9.12 9.40 34.85
CA SER A 427 9.71 10.67 34.39
C SER A 427 11.24 10.67 34.50
N LYS A 428 11.81 10.14 35.59
CA LYS A 428 13.26 10.02 35.80
C LYS A 428 13.92 9.12 34.76
N LEU A 429 13.31 7.97 34.47
CA LEU A 429 13.82 7.03 33.47
C LEU A 429 13.63 7.58 32.04
N GLY A 430 12.50 8.25 31.78
CA GLY A 430 12.23 8.93 30.52
C GLY A 430 13.27 10.00 30.14
N LYS A 431 13.90 10.66 31.13
CA LYS A 431 14.99 11.63 30.91
C LYS A 431 16.25 11.02 30.27
N GLN A 432 16.36 9.69 30.20
CA GLN A 432 17.51 8.99 29.64
C GLN A 432 17.41 8.72 28.13
N TYR A 433 16.23 8.88 27.52
CA TYR A 433 16.00 8.58 26.10
C TYR A 433 15.83 9.84 25.24
N LEU A 434 16.06 9.72 23.92
CA LEU A 434 16.23 10.85 22.98
C LEU A 434 15.44 10.70 21.66
N ASP A 435 14.24 10.08 21.67
CA ASP A 435 13.24 10.00 20.57
C ASP A 435 13.02 8.61 19.91
N ILE A 436 11.78 8.39 19.43
CA ILE A 436 11.34 7.26 18.56
C ILE A 436 10.63 7.74 17.28
N VAL A 437 10.08 8.97 17.21
CA VAL A 437 9.16 9.35 16.11
C VAL A 437 9.64 10.53 15.25
N THR A 438 10.92 10.92 15.33
CA THR A 438 11.52 11.90 14.39
C THR A 438 12.03 11.28 13.08
N SER A 439 11.73 10.01 12.80
CA SER A 439 12.20 9.31 11.59
C SER A 439 11.13 9.09 10.51
N MET A 440 9.95 9.72 10.60
CA MET A 440 8.89 9.57 9.59
C MET A 440 8.39 10.88 8.94
N THR A 441 8.96 12.05 9.26
CA THR A 441 8.55 13.32 8.63
C THR A 441 9.70 14.25 8.22
N SER A 442 10.95 13.79 8.22
CA SER A 442 12.11 14.63 7.85
C SER A 442 12.93 14.13 6.65
N ASP A 443 12.30 13.46 5.68
CA ASP A 443 13.01 12.98 4.48
C ASP A 443 12.76 13.84 3.23
N TRP A 444 12.38 15.11 3.37
CA TRP A 444 12.42 16.11 2.29
C TRP A 444 13.18 17.41 2.64
N SER A 445 14.09 17.40 3.61
CA SER A 445 15.04 18.51 3.79
C SER A 445 16.49 18.05 3.66
N LEU A 446 17.03 18.26 2.47
CA LEU A 446 18.47 18.21 2.20
C LEU A 446 19.13 19.44 2.86
N ASN A 447 19.67 19.28 4.06
CA ASN A 447 20.45 20.31 4.76
C ASN A 447 21.95 20.04 4.63
N TYR A 448 22.62 20.73 3.71
CA TYR A 448 24.07 20.59 3.45
C TYR A 448 24.99 21.38 4.39
N LEU A 449 24.52 21.96 5.51
CA LEU A 449 25.29 23.01 6.20
C LEU A 449 25.68 22.83 7.68
N ASN A 450 25.30 21.77 8.41
CA ASN A 450 25.54 21.74 9.87
C ASN A 450 26.42 20.62 10.45
N ASN A 451 27.35 20.02 9.68
CA ASN A 451 28.39 19.13 10.25
C ASN A 451 29.66 19.87 10.70
N ALA A 452 29.56 21.14 11.07
CA ALA A 452 30.71 21.97 11.42
C ALA A 452 30.46 22.87 12.65
N ALA A 453 29.82 22.38 13.70
CA ALA A 453 29.95 22.98 15.03
C ALA A 453 29.44 22.05 16.14
N GLU A 454 30.22 21.98 17.22
CA GLU A 454 29.86 21.55 18.57
C GLU A 454 29.83 20.05 18.93
N GLN A 455 31.01 19.56 19.32
CA GLN A 455 31.11 18.76 20.54
C GLN A 455 32.23 19.32 21.43
N ALA A 456 31.89 20.29 22.28
CA ALA A 456 32.71 20.70 23.41
C ALA A 456 31.79 21.13 24.56
N LYS A 457 31.53 20.22 25.50
CA LYS A 457 31.10 20.59 26.86
C LYS A 457 32.24 20.27 27.80
N SER A 458 32.56 21.24 28.65
CA SER A 458 33.60 21.21 29.68
C SER A 458 33.27 20.22 30.79
N ASP A 459 34.26 19.41 31.19
CA ASP A 459 34.16 18.47 32.32
C ASP A 459 34.12 19.20 33.68
N PRO A 460 33.37 18.69 34.68
CA PRO A 460 33.21 19.33 35.99
C PRO A 460 34.47 19.22 36.89
N PRO A 461 34.58 20.07 37.93
CA PRO A 461 35.81 20.23 38.72
C PRO A 461 36.13 18.96 39.52
N GLY A 462 37.31 18.39 39.29
CA GLY A 462 37.81 17.20 39.99
C GLY A 462 38.02 15.96 39.11
N TYR A 463 37.68 16.02 37.82
CA TYR A 463 38.00 14.93 36.89
C TYR A 463 39.50 14.97 36.51
N ILE A 464 40.25 13.95 36.91
CA ILE A 464 41.62 13.69 36.41
C ILE A 464 41.50 12.52 35.42
N PRO A 465 41.62 12.75 34.10
CA PRO A 465 41.61 11.68 33.14
C PRO A 465 42.91 10.88 33.26
N ASN A 466 42.80 9.56 33.37
CA ASN A 466 43.91 8.64 33.15
C ASN A 466 44.53 8.93 31.78
N GLN A 467 45.77 9.43 31.74
CA GLN A 467 46.53 9.60 30.51
C GLN A 467 46.88 8.23 29.93
N PRO A 468 46.49 7.89 28.69
CA PRO A 468 47.23 6.91 27.93
C PRO A 468 48.51 7.56 27.41
N LEU A 469 49.63 6.87 27.62
CA LEU A 469 50.96 7.25 27.18
C LEU A 469 50.96 7.69 25.71
N ARG A 470 51.43 8.92 25.51
CA ARG A 470 51.61 9.60 24.22
C ARG A 470 52.61 8.81 23.35
N LYS A 471 52.11 7.88 22.52
CA LYS A 471 52.92 7.28 21.46
C LYS A 471 53.14 8.29 20.33
N SER A 472 54.40 8.38 19.93
CA SER A 472 54.97 9.27 18.92
C SER A 472 54.13 9.37 17.64
N ARG A 473 53.79 10.61 17.28
CA ARG A 473 52.98 11.03 16.12
C ARG A 473 53.80 11.03 14.82
N ARG A 474 54.58 9.96 14.57
CA ARG A 474 55.43 9.83 13.36
C ARG A 474 55.20 8.56 12.53
N ASN A 475 54.29 7.65 12.95
CA ASN A 475 54.04 6.38 12.23
C ASN A 475 52.62 6.21 11.62
N ASN A 476 51.69 7.16 11.83
CA ASN A 476 50.27 6.94 11.47
C ASN A 476 49.93 7.06 9.97
N THR A 477 50.77 7.65 9.13
CA THR A 477 50.49 7.76 7.68
C THR A 477 50.64 6.43 6.96
N LEU A 478 51.57 5.56 7.39
CA LEU A 478 51.78 4.24 6.79
C LEU A 478 50.66 3.26 7.15
N GLU A 479 50.23 3.21 8.41
CA GLU A 479 49.13 2.34 8.84
C GLU A 479 47.80 2.73 8.17
N GLN A 480 47.51 4.05 8.08
CA GLN A 480 46.30 4.54 7.40
C GLN A 480 46.33 4.23 5.90
N THR A 481 47.48 4.38 5.25
CA THR A 481 47.65 4.02 3.83
C THR A 481 47.54 2.50 3.63
N HIS A 482 48.10 1.70 4.54
CA HIS A 482 48.05 0.24 4.48
C HIS A 482 46.61 -0.28 4.67
N GLU A 483 45.85 0.32 5.59
CA GLU A 483 44.45 -0.03 5.81
C GLU A 483 43.54 0.39 4.64
N ALA A 484 43.79 1.57 4.05
CA ALA A 484 43.10 2.01 2.83
C ALA A 484 43.40 1.09 1.63
N ASN A 485 44.65 0.66 1.48
CA ASN A 485 45.08 -0.29 0.45
C ASN A 485 44.49 -1.70 0.68
N LYS A 486 44.34 -2.14 1.94
CA LYS A 486 43.69 -3.41 2.27
C LYS A 486 42.20 -3.40 1.88
N LYS A 487 41.48 -2.32 2.22
CA LYS A 487 40.06 -2.16 1.86
C LYS A 487 39.84 -2.09 0.35
N SER A 488 40.75 -1.45 -0.41
CA SER A 488 40.66 -1.41 -1.86
C SER A 488 40.92 -2.78 -2.51
N LEU A 489 41.86 -3.56 -1.97
CA LEU A 489 42.13 -4.95 -2.40
C LEU A 489 40.93 -5.88 -2.12
N GLU A 490 40.33 -5.79 -0.94
CA GLU A 490 39.13 -6.57 -0.59
C GLU A 490 37.94 -6.23 -1.51
N LEU A 491 37.70 -4.95 -1.77
CA LEU A 491 36.63 -4.50 -2.67
C LEU A 491 36.85 -4.99 -4.11
N SER A 492 38.10 -4.96 -4.58
CA SER A 492 38.51 -5.48 -5.89
C SER A 492 38.23 -6.98 -6.01
N ALA A 493 38.64 -7.77 -5.01
CA ALA A 493 38.40 -9.21 -4.97
C ALA A 493 36.90 -9.56 -4.96
N ILE A 494 36.09 -8.83 -4.19
CA ILE A 494 34.64 -9.03 -4.12
C ILE A 494 33.99 -8.75 -5.49
N LYS A 495 34.36 -7.65 -6.15
CA LYS A 495 33.82 -7.30 -7.47
C LYS A 495 34.24 -8.29 -8.54
N HIS A 496 35.48 -8.78 -8.50
CA HIS A 496 35.98 -9.82 -9.39
C HIS A 496 35.21 -11.14 -9.23
N ASN A 497 34.93 -11.56 -7.99
CA ASN A 497 34.14 -12.78 -7.73
C ASN A 497 32.68 -12.65 -8.22
N LYS A 498 32.03 -11.51 -7.96
CA LYS A 498 30.67 -11.25 -8.46
C LYS A 498 30.60 -11.18 -10.00
N ALA A 499 31.64 -10.67 -10.65
CA ALA A 499 31.74 -10.68 -12.10
C ALA A 499 31.81 -12.11 -12.67
N TRP A 500 32.54 -13.02 -12.00
CA TRP A 500 32.58 -14.44 -12.38
C TRP A 500 31.24 -15.15 -12.18
N GLU A 501 30.54 -14.88 -11.08
CA GLU A 501 29.18 -15.42 -10.87
C GLU A 501 28.22 -14.95 -11.96
N THR A 502 28.29 -13.68 -12.32
CA THR A 502 27.48 -13.08 -13.40
C THR A 502 27.83 -13.67 -14.76
N ALA A 503 29.12 -13.95 -15.02
CA ALA A 503 29.59 -14.56 -16.26
C ALA A 503 29.06 -15.99 -16.47
N ILE A 504 28.99 -16.78 -15.40
CA ILE A 504 28.61 -18.22 -15.45
C ILE A 504 27.10 -18.42 -15.30
N ALA A 505 26.36 -17.44 -14.78
CA ALA A 505 24.91 -17.53 -14.55
C ALA A 505 24.10 -18.02 -15.77
N PRO A 506 24.35 -17.58 -17.02
CA PRO A 506 23.65 -18.11 -18.20
C PRO A 506 23.88 -19.61 -18.38
N GLY A 507 25.11 -20.10 -18.15
CA GLY A 507 25.44 -21.53 -18.24
C GLY A 507 24.68 -22.38 -17.22
N LYS A 508 24.39 -21.87 -16.01
CA LYS A 508 23.54 -22.56 -15.04
C LYS A 508 22.09 -22.65 -15.50
N ALA A 509 21.56 -21.59 -16.10
CA ALA A 509 20.20 -21.54 -16.65
C ALA A 509 20.02 -22.46 -17.87
N MET A 510 21.09 -22.70 -18.63
CA MET A 510 21.07 -23.60 -19.78
C MET A 510 20.68 -25.04 -19.43
N PHE A 511 21.05 -25.55 -18.25
CA PHE A 511 20.68 -26.91 -17.85
C PHE A 511 19.17 -27.09 -17.73
N THR A 512 18.51 -26.15 -17.04
CA THR A 512 17.05 -26.13 -16.90
C THR A 512 16.38 -25.96 -18.26
N THR A 513 16.93 -25.09 -19.11
CA THR A 513 16.42 -24.84 -20.46
C THR A 513 16.55 -26.08 -21.34
N ALA A 514 17.69 -26.77 -21.30
CA ALA A 514 17.92 -28.02 -22.03
C ALA A 514 16.98 -29.13 -21.55
N PHE A 515 16.74 -29.23 -20.24
CA PHE A 515 15.79 -30.18 -19.68
C PHE A 515 14.36 -29.90 -20.16
N MET A 516 13.92 -28.63 -20.14
CA MET A 516 12.60 -28.25 -20.68
C MET A 516 12.48 -28.55 -22.17
N MET A 517 13.53 -28.27 -22.97
CA MET A 517 13.58 -28.59 -24.40
C MET A 517 13.52 -30.09 -24.68
N TYR A 518 14.11 -30.92 -23.81
CA TYR A 518 14.02 -32.38 -23.89
C TYR A 518 12.58 -32.85 -23.61
N MET A 519 11.98 -32.37 -22.52
CA MET A 519 10.61 -32.72 -22.12
C MET A 519 9.56 -32.30 -23.16
N SER A 520 9.80 -31.21 -23.88
CA SER A 520 8.89 -30.69 -24.91
C SER A 520 8.83 -31.55 -26.19
N GLY A 521 9.78 -32.48 -26.38
CA GLY A 521 9.86 -33.32 -27.58
C GLY A 521 10.06 -32.51 -28.88
N SER A 522 10.07 -33.18 -30.04
CA SER A 522 10.29 -32.52 -31.35
C SER A 522 9.00 -32.00 -32.00
N SER A 523 7.89 -31.94 -31.26
CA SER A 523 6.60 -31.49 -31.78
C SER A 523 6.54 -29.96 -31.92
N ILE A 524 5.94 -29.48 -33.02
CA ILE A 524 5.73 -28.06 -33.29
C ILE A 524 4.50 -27.59 -32.49
N GLN A 525 4.72 -27.34 -31.20
CA GLN A 525 3.73 -26.77 -30.29
C GLN A 525 4.13 -25.36 -29.88
N ILE A 526 3.15 -24.54 -29.50
CA ILE A 526 3.39 -23.15 -29.10
C ILE A 526 4.42 -23.03 -27.96
N PHE A 527 4.43 -24.00 -27.04
CA PHE A 527 5.39 -24.07 -25.95
C PHE A 527 6.82 -24.35 -26.44
N SER A 528 7.00 -25.34 -27.33
CA SER A 528 8.29 -25.66 -27.97
C SER A 528 8.84 -24.47 -28.75
N ILE A 529 8.00 -23.82 -29.56
CA ILE A 529 8.37 -22.63 -30.37
C ILE A 529 8.78 -21.47 -29.45
N SER A 530 8.00 -21.22 -28.39
CA SER A 530 8.28 -20.13 -27.45
C SER A 530 9.61 -20.32 -26.72
N ILE A 531 9.92 -21.55 -26.28
CA ILE A 531 11.19 -21.86 -25.61
C ILE A 531 12.36 -21.68 -26.57
N VAL A 532 12.25 -22.16 -27.81
CA VAL A 532 13.29 -21.99 -28.84
C VAL A 532 13.52 -20.50 -29.13
N PHE A 533 12.44 -19.76 -29.37
CA PHE A 533 12.49 -18.33 -29.64
C PHE A 533 13.10 -17.54 -28.48
N MET A 534 12.64 -17.76 -27.25
CA MET A 534 13.17 -17.08 -26.07
C MET A 534 14.64 -17.41 -25.85
N THR A 535 15.06 -18.66 -26.06
CA THR A 535 16.46 -19.07 -25.90
C THR A 535 17.37 -18.35 -26.87
N ILE A 536 17.01 -18.32 -28.16
CA ILE A 536 17.75 -17.64 -29.22
C ILE A 536 17.76 -16.12 -28.98
N TRP A 537 16.57 -15.55 -28.73
CA TRP A 537 16.41 -14.10 -28.55
C TRP A 537 17.16 -13.57 -27.32
N ASN A 538 17.08 -14.27 -26.19
CA ASN A 538 17.77 -13.87 -24.96
C ASN A 538 19.29 -13.99 -25.11
N ALA A 539 19.80 -15.01 -25.81
CA ALA A 539 21.22 -15.14 -26.10
C ALA A 539 21.72 -13.97 -26.97
N LEU A 540 21.02 -13.65 -28.06
CA LEU A 540 21.35 -12.52 -28.94
C LEU A 540 21.30 -11.18 -28.21
N LYS A 541 20.21 -10.92 -27.47
CA LYS A 541 20.06 -9.70 -26.67
C LYS A 541 21.18 -9.56 -25.63
N SER A 542 21.58 -10.66 -25.00
CA SER A 542 22.66 -10.65 -24.00
C SER A 542 24.03 -10.36 -24.61
N LEU A 543 24.31 -10.88 -25.80
CA LEU A 543 25.54 -10.58 -26.54
C LEU A 543 25.65 -9.09 -26.91
N THR A 544 24.54 -8.42 -27.21
CA THR A 544 24.55 -6.96 -27.48
C THR A 544 24.79 -6.08 -26.25
N LYS A 545 24.58 -6.62 -25.03
CA LYS A 545 24.62 -5.85 -23.78
C LYS A 545 25.80 -6.18 -22.85
N ILE A 546 26.82 -6.90 -23.34
CA ILE A 546 27.97 -7.36 -22.54
C ILE A 546 28.60 -6.21 -21.76
N ASN A 547 28.91 -5.09 -22.42
CA ASN A 547 29.57 -3.96 -21.76
C ASN A 547 28.69 -3.32 -20.67
N THR A 548 27.37 -3.28 -20.86
CA THR A 548 26.42 -2.78 -19.86
C THR A 548 26.34 -3.72 -18.65
N THR A 549 26.35 -5.04 -18.88
CA THR A 549 26.29 -6.04 -17.81
C THR A 549 27.49 -5.97 -16.86
N PHE A 550 28.69 -5.70 -17.39
CA PHE A 550 29.91 -5.65 -16.58
C PHE A 550 30.30 -4.24 -16.07
N LYS A 551 29.63 -3.18 -16.56
CA LYS A 551 29.87 -1.78 -16.14
C LYS A 551 29.80 -1.55 -14.62
N PRO A 552 28.85 -2.14 -13.86
CA PRO A 552 28.78 -1.94 -12.41
C PRO A 552 29.97 -2.50 -11.61
N PHE A 553 30.74 -3.43 -12.19
CA PHE A 553 31.90 -4.04 -11.53
C PHE A 553 33.20 -3.27 -11.75
N GLN A 554 33.20 -2.28 -12.65
CA GLN A 554 34.35 -1.38 -12.81
C GLN A 554 34.50 -0.49 -11.55
N ILE A 555 35.75 -0.24 -11.15
CA ILE A 555 36.06 0.64 -10.02
C ILE A 555 36.52 1.96 -10.62
N SER A 556 35.65 2.99 -10.58
CA SER A 556 35.98 4.32 -11.10
C SER A 556 36.67 5.22 -10.07
N ASN A 557 36.47 5.00 -8.77
CA ASN A 557 37.03 5.84 -7.70
C ASN A 557 37.66 4.98 -6.60
N ALA A 558 38.94 5.22 -6.30
CA ALA A 558 39.64 4.61 -5.17
C ALA A 558 39.20 5.24 -3.83
N PRO A 559 39.26 4.49 -2.70
CA PRO A 559 39.05 5.07 -1.37
C PRO A 559 40.05 6.21 -1.09
N PRO A 560 39.65 7.29 -0.38
CA PRO A 560 40.55 8.39 -0.02
C PRO A 560 41.79 7.88 0.74
N GLY A 561 42.99 8.16 0.23
CA GLY A 561 44.27 7.77 0.86
C GLY A 561 44.90 6.47 0.37
N ALA A 562 44.31 5.76 -0.59
CA ALA A 562 44.94 4.60 -1.22
C ALA A 562 46.00 5.04 -2.26
N THR A 563 47.22 4.49 -2.17
CA THR A 563 48.32 4.76 -3.11
C THR A 563 48.39 3.77 -4.27
N LEU A 564 47.73 2.61 -4.14
CA LEU A 564 47.54 1.67 -5.23
C LEU A 564 46.37 2.14 -6.10
N THR A 565 46.67 2.96 -7.11
CA THR A 565 45.73 3.23 -8.20
C THR A 565 45.45 1.90 -8.91
N HIS A 566 44.20 1.46 -8.85
CA HIS A 566 43.76 0.23 -9.51
C HIS A 566 44.23 0.25 -10.97
N ALA A 567 45.07 -0.72 -11.36
CA ALA A 567 45.06 -1.16 -12.74
C ALA A 567 43.60 -1.50 -13.04
N GLU A 568 43.01 -0.89 -14.07
CA GLU A 568 41.65 -1.20 -14.51
C GLU A 568 41.50 -2.72 -14.53
N LEU A 569 40.63 -3.26 -13.68
CA LEU A 569 40.44 -4.71 -13.61
C LEU A 569 40.03 -5.17 -15.00
N ASP A 570 40.90 -5.95 -15.63
CA ASP A 570 40.62 -6.50 -16.94
C ASP A 570 39.56 -7.61 -16.81
N PHE A 571 38.33 -7.28 -17.20
CA PHE A 571 37.22 -8.22 -17.20
C PHE A 571 37.13 -9.03 -18.50
N THR A 572 38.15 -9.01 -19.36
CA THR A 572 38.18 -9.76 -20.62
C THR A 572 37.91 -11.26 -20.41
N PRO A 573 38.50 -11.96 -19.42
CA PRO A 573 38.21 -13.38 -19.17
C PRO A 573 36.73 -13.65 -18.84
N GLN A 574 36.10 -12.80 -18.02
CA GLN A 574 34.70 -12.92 -17.59
C GLN A 574 33.74 -12.62 -18.76
N LYS A 575 34.07 -11.62 -19.59
CA LYS A 575 33.32 -11.33 -20.81
C LYS A 575 33.40 -12.49 -21.80
N LEU A 576 34.58 -13.09 -21.98
CA LEU A 576 34.76 -14.26 -22.84
C LEU A 576 33.96 -15.47 -22.32
N ALA A 577 33.98 -15.73 -21.01
CA ALA A 577 33.19 -16.79 -20.40
C ALA A 577 31.67 -16.57 -20.59
N PHE A 578 31.20 -15.34 -20.37
CA PHE A 578 29.80 -14.97 -20.61
C PHE A 578 29.41 -15.17 -22.08
N VAL A 579 30.24 -14.70 -23.02
CA VAL A 579 30.03 -14.92 -24.47
C VAL A 579 29.97 -16.40 -24.80
N ALA A 580 30.89 -17.20 -24.27
CA ALA A 580 30.91 -18.65 -24.50
C ALA A 580 29.61 -19.32 -24.03
N CYS A 581 29.10 -18.94 -22.85
CA CYS A 581 27.80 -19.44 -22.37
C CYS A 581 26.64 -19.03 -23.29
N GLN A 582 26.62 -17.78 -23.78
CA GLN A 582 25.54 -17.33 -24.66
C GLN A 582 25.60 -17.95 -26.07
N VAL A 583 26.81 -18.17 -26.59
CA VAL A 583 27.01 -18.91 -27.85
C VAL A 583 26.56 -20.35 -27.70
N ALA A 584 26.83 -21.00 -26.55
CA ALA A 584 26.35 -22.34 -26.27
C ALA A 584 24.80 -22.39 -26.15
N ALA A 585 24.18 -21.38 -25.55
CA ALA A 585 22.72 -21.26 -25.50
C ALA A 585 22.10 -21.05 -26.89
N LEU A 586 22.74 -20.22 -27.73
CA LEU A 586 22.33 -20.01 -29.11
C LEU A 586 22.44 -21.31 -29.93
N ALA A 587 23.54 -22.04 -29.79
CA ALA A 587 23.74 -23.34 -30.44
C ALA A 587 22.69 -24.36 -30.00
N LEU A 588 22.34 -24.40 -28.71
CA LEU A 588 21.27 -25.25 -28.19
C LEU A 588 19.91 -24.89 -28.77
N GLY A 589 19.59 -23.59 -28.86
CA GLY A 589 18.34 -23.12 -29.47
C GLY A 589 18.25 -23.46 -30.96
N LEU A 590 19.34 -23.28 -31.71
CA LEU A 590 19.41 -23.65 -33.14
C LEU A 590 19.35 -25.15 -33.35
N TYR A 591 20.03 -25.94 -32.52
CA TYR A 591 19.92 -27.40 -32.53
C TYR A 591 18.47 -27.84 -32.31
N LYS A 592 17.78 -27.24 -31.33
CA LYS A 592 16.38 -27.55 -31.08
C LYS A 592 15.49 -27.15 -32.27
N ALA A 593 15.71 -25.98 -32.87
CA ALA A 593 15.00 -25.54 -34.06
C ALA A 593 15.18 -26.51 -35.24
N ASP A 594 16.39 -27.02 -35.45
CA ASP A 594 16.69 -28.05 -36.45
C ASP A 594 15.96 -29.37 -36.17
N THR A 595 15.97 -29.85 -34.92
CA THR A 595 15.22 -31.08 -34.54
C THR A 595 13.71 -30.94 -34.72
N MET A 596 13.19 -29.71 -34.74
CA MET A 596 11.78 -29.40 -34.98
C MET A 596 11.46 -29.15 -36.46
N GLY A 597 12.46 -29.18 -37.35
CA GLY A 597 12.28 -28.91 -38.78
C GLY A 597 12.03 -27.45 -39.13
N LEU A 598 12.43 -26.51 -38.25
CA LEU A 598 12.25 -25.07 -38.45
C LEU A 598 13.40 -24.41 -39.22
N LEU A 599 14.51 -25.13 -39.43
CA LEU A 599 15.66 -24.66 -40.19
C LEU A 599 15.75 -25.44 -41.51
N PRO A 600 16.03 -24.79 -42.64
CA PRO A 600 16.15 -25.44 -43.95
C PRO A 600 17.52 -26.14 -44.05
N SER A 601 17.68 -27.25 -43.34
CA SER A 601 18.95 -27.98 -43.22
C SER A 601 19.08 -29.18 -44.16
N ARG A 602 18.00 -29.56 -44.86
CA ARG A 602 17.99 -30.67 -45.81
C ARG A 602 17.93 -30.18 -47.25
N PRO A 603 18.58 -30.87 -48.21
CA PRO A 603 18.47 -30.50 -49.64
C PRO A 603 17.02 -30.43 -50.15
N SER A 604 16.11 -31.22 -49.56
CA SER A 604 14.68 -31.20 -49.87
C SER A 604 13.99 -29.87 -49.59
N ASP A 605 14.44 -29.15 -48.56
CA ASP A 605 13.82 -27.90 -48.11
C ASP A 605 14.06 -26.75 -49.11
N TRP A 606 15.00 -26.96 -50.04
CA TRP A 606 15.38 -26.00 -51.06
C TRP A 606 14.80 -26.32 -52.44
N ILE A 607 14.12 -27.47 -52.62
CA ILE A 607 13.58 -27.90 -53.92
C ILE A 607 12.50 -26.92 -54.42
N GLU A 608 11.72 -26.33 -53.52
CA GLU A 608 10.67 -25.36 -53.87
C GLU A 608 11.24 -24.02 -54.40
N PHE A 609 12.53 -23.73 -54.13
CA PHE A 609 13.24 -22.57 -54.66
C PHE A 609 13.92 -22.82 -56.02
N TRP A 610 13.90 -24.07 -56.51
CA TRP A 610 14.29 -24.36 -57.90
C TRP A 610 13.16 -23.96 -58.83
N ARG A 611 13.40 -22.91 -59.64
CA ARG A 611 12.39 -22.30 -60.52
C ARG A 611 11.64 -23.33 -61.37
N SER A 612 10.32 -23.16 -61.42
CA SER A 612 9.32 -23.87 -62.23
C SER A 612 9.51 -23.78 -63.76
N ASP A 613 10.61 -23.19 -64.24
CA ASP A 613 10.87 -22.99 -65.68
C ASP A 613 11.35 -24.27 -66.39
N MET A 614 11.52 -25.39 -65.67
CA MET A 614 11.98 -26.67 -66.23
C MET A 614 10.95 -27.82 -66.22
N LEU A 615 9.71 -27.62 -65.73
CA LEU A 615 8.68 -28.66 -65.79
C LEU A 615 7.58 -28.26 -66.77
N THR A 616 7.92 -28.40 -68.05
CA THR A 616 7.01 -28.33 -69.20
C THR A 616 5.87 -29.34 -69.09
N THR A 617 4.63 -28.83 -69.20
CA THR A 617 3.45 -29.46 -69.82
C THR A 617 3.16 -30.93 -69.49
N PHE A 618 2.22 -31.17 -68.57
CA PHE A 618 1.39 -32.38 -68.61
C PHE A 618 -0.09 -32.00 -68.75
N THR A 619 -0.64 -32.31 -69.92
CA THR A 619 -2.06 -32.20 -70.27
C THR A 619 -2.87 -33.29 -69.56
N PRO A 620 -4.04 -32.99 -68.95
CA PRO A 620 -4.91 -33.99 -68.35
C PRO A 620 -5.56 -34.85 -69.44
N GLY A 621 -5.31 -36.16 -69.47
CA GLY A 621 -5.98 -37.06 -70.42
C GLY A 621 -5.32 -38.40 -70.74
N SER A 622 -4.09 -38.68 -70.30
CA SER A 622 -3.44 -39.97 -70.58
C SER A 622 -3.17 -40.75 -69.29
N VAL A 623 -4.16 -41.51 -68.83
CA VAL A 623 -3.92 -42.65 -67.96
C VAL A 623 -3.38 -43.77 -68.85
N HIS A 624 -2.08 -44.03 -68.78
CA HIS A 624 -1.52 -45.32 -69.16
C HIS A 624 -1.09 -46.05 -67.89
N PRO A 625 -1.64 -47.24 -67.60
CA PRO A 625 -1.27 -48.00 -66.43
C PRO A 625 0.02 -48.77 -66.74
N LEU A 626 1.07 -48.53 -65.96
CA LEU A 626 2.19 -49.46 -65.90
C LEU A 626 2.69 -49.56 -64.45
N TYR A 627 2.32 -50.70 -63.86
CA TYR A 627 3.05 -51.57 -62.92
C TYR A 627 3.94 -50.99 -61.83
#